data_AF-A0A650GQK3-F1
#
_entry.id   AF-A0A650GQK3-F1
#
_cell.length_a   1.000
_cell.length_b   1.000
_cell.length_c   1.000
_cell.angle_alpha   90.00
_cell.angle_beta   90.00
_cell.angle_gamma   90.00
#
_symmetry.space_group_name_H-M   'P 1'
#
loop_
_entity.id
_entity.type
_entity.pdbx_description
1 polymer ?
#
loop_
_entity_poly.entity_id
_entity_poly.type
_entity_poly.pdbx_seq_one_letter_code
_entity_poly.pdbx_strand_id
1 'polypeptide(L)'
;MGYCNDRSTGALCCDKCGASEGVRKRTCTATVLTDNTGGPRTRLRYCIPPALCAACLHELGGNAALHKDCKDRAAQCQAEYDDIERQLDAGESFAAAAWGSWHANVPDGQVGVLYRSRTARRYVLMSADDYDSSPRPVLSAVATTPWCGPDANEPPF
;
A
#
# COMPACT_ATOMS: atom_id res chain seq x y z
N MET A 1 9.62 -4.55 -0.28
CA MET A 1 10.04 -5.85 -0.86
C MET A 1 10.96 -5.56 -2.03
N GLY A 2 12.23 -5.97 -1.94
CA GLY A 2 13.24 -5.74 -2.97
C GLY A 2 13.84 -7.06 -3.42
N TYR A 3 14.43 -7.07 -4.61
CA TYR A 3 15.15 -8.24 -5.11
C TYR A 3 16.50 -8.39 -4.41
N CYS A 4 16.90 -9.63 -4.16
CA CYS A 4 18.23 -9.93 -3.64
C CYS A 4 19.28 -9.79 -4.74
N ASN A 5 20.42 -9.18 -4.41
CA ASN A 5 21.57 -9.10 -5.30
C ASN A 5 22.80 -9.67 -4.60
N ASP A 6 23.64 -10.37 -5.35
CA ASP A 6 24.94 -10.86 -4.93
C ASP A 6 25.80 -9.66 -4.53
N ARG A 7 26.31 -9.67 -3.29
CA ARG A 7 27.05 -8.53 -2.75
C ARG A 7 28.39 -8.29 -3.44
N SER A 8 28.99 -9.33 -4.03
CA SER A 8 30.31 -9.26 -4.66
C SER A 8 30.23 -8.82 -6.12
N THR A 9 29.19 -9.22 -6.83
CA THR A 9 29.03 -8.96 -8.27
C THR A 9 27.94 -7.94 -8.59
N GLY A 10 27.05 -7.65 -7.65
CA GLY A 10 25.83 -6.86 -7.88
C GLY A 10 24.78 -7.59 -8.73
N ALA A 11 25.02 -8.84 -9.10
CA ALA A 11 24.11 -9.61 -9.94
C ALA A 11 22.83 -10.00 -9.19
N LEU A 12 21.71 -10.10 -9.91
CA LEU A 12 20.43 -10.52 -9.35
C LEU A 12 20.50 -11.97 -8.85
N CYS A 13 20.09 -12.24 -7.62
CA CYS A 13 20.01 -13.59 -7.06
C CYS A 13 18.62 -14.20 -7.28
N CYS A 14 18.58 -15.52 -7.45
CA CYS A 14 17.36 -16.29 -7.49
C CYS A 14 16.73 -16.28 -6.10
N ASP A 15 15.51 -15.77 -5.99
CA ASP A 15 14.78 -15.67 -4.71
C ASP A 15 14.48 -17.04 -4.09
N LYS A 16 14.56 -18.13 -4.89
CA LYS A 16 14.34 -19.51 -4.41
C LYS A 16 15.63 -20.19 -3.96
N CYS A 17 16.70 -20.16 -4.77
CA CYS A 17 17.90 -20.97 -4.53
C CYS A 17 19.19 -20.17 -4.30
N GLY A 18 19.14 -18.84 -4.34
CA GLY A 18 20.29 -17.96 -4.11
C GLY A 18 21.29 -17.86 -5.26
N ALA A 19 21.26 -18.74 -6.25
CA ALA A 19 22.13 -18.68 -7.42
C ALA A 19 21.94 -17.36 -8.18
N SER A 20 23.03 -16.75 -8.67
CA SER A 20 23.00 -15.47 -9.41
C SER A 20 23.06 -15.64 -10.95
N GLU A 21 23.40 -16.83 -11.43
CA GLU A 21 23.52 -17.10 -12.86
C GLU A 21 22.15 -17.25 -13.54
N GLY A 22 21.98 -16.57 -14.67
CA GLY A 22 20.78 -16.69 -15.52
C GLY A 22 19.48 -16.21 -14.88
N VAL A 23 19.56 -15.53 -13.73
CA VAL A 23 18.41 -14.99 -13.01
C VAL A 23 17.87 -13.77 -13.75
N ARG A 24 16.55 -13.67 -13.83
CA ARG A 24 15.90 -12.55 -14.51
C ARG A 24 14.61 -12.18 -13.80
N LYS A 25 14.32 -10.88 -13.79
CA LYS A 25 12.99 -10.37 -13.42
C LYS A 25 11.99 -10.77 -14.50
N ARG A 26 10.74 -11.02 -14.09
CA ARG A 26 9.61 -11.26 -14.98
C ARG A 26 8.61 -10.14 -14.80
N THR A 27 7.82 -9.90 -15.84
CA THR A 27 6.81 -8.83 -15.82
C THR A 27 5.44 -9.48 -15.78
N CYS A 28 4.67 -9.16 -14.75
CA CYS A 28 3.26 -9.52 -14.71
C CYS A 28 2.51 -8.79 -15.83
N THR A 29 1.71 -9.53 -16.61
CA THR A 29 0.87 -8.92 -17.65
C THR A 29 -0.40 -8.30 -17.09
N ALA A 30 -0.89 -8.81 -15.96
CA ALA A 30 -2.02 -8.22 -15.25
C ALA A 30 -1.66 -6.85 -14.66
N THR A 31 -2.58 -5.91 -14.78
CA THR A 31 -2.44 -4.54 -14.27
C THR A 31 -3.66 -4.13 -13.50
N VAL A 32 -3.46 -3.24 -12.54
CA VAL A 32 -4.50 -2.57 -11.78
C VAL A 32 -4.34 -1.05 -11.95
N LEU A 33 -5.45 -0.33 -11.87
CA LEU A 33 -5.47 1.12 -11.81
C LEU A 33 -5.75 1.52 -10.36
N THR A 34 -4.76 2.12 -9.69
CA THR A 34 -4.85 2.50 -8.27
C THR A 34 -6.00 3.46 -7.99
N ASP A 35 -6.37 3.59 -6.72
CA ASP A 35 -7.21 4.68 -6.22
C ASP A 35 -6.41 5.99 -6.06
N ASN A 36 -7.12 7.07 -5.68
CA ASN A 36 -6.61 8.43 -5.57
C ASN A 36 -6.25 8.86 -4.13
N THR A 37 -6.25 7.97 -3.14
CA THR A 37 -5.89 8.33 -1.76
C THR A 37 -4.41 8.73 -1.62
N GLY A 38 -3.55 8.15 -2.46
CA GLY A 38 -2.10 8.41 -2.52
C GLY A 38 -1.64 9.45 -3.56
N GLY A 39 -2.56 10.01 -4.35
CA GLY A 39 -2.26 10.84 -5.53
C GLY A 39 -2.94 10.29 -6.79
N PRO A 40 -2.67 10.85 -7.99
CA PRO A 40 -3.40 10.48 -9.21
C PRO A 40 -3.41 8.97 -9.48
N ARG A 41 -4.57 8.46 -9.92
CA ARG A 41 -4.71 7.05 -10.31
C ARG A 41 -3.62 6.67 -11.31
N THR A 42 -2.87 5.63 -10.99
CA THR A 42 -1.73 5.19 -11.80
C THR A 42 -1.91 3.73 -12.16
N ARG A 43 -1.59 3.37 -13.40
CA ARG A 43 -1.62 1.96 -13.84
C ARG A 43 -0.35 1.26 -13.35
N LEU A 44 -0.51 0.27 -12.49
CA LEU A 44 0.58 -0.54 -11.95
C LEU A 44 0.48 -1.99 -12.40
N ARG A 45 1.61 -2.68 -12.44
CA ARG A 45 1.63 -4.14 -12.55
C ARG A 45 1.08 -4.72 -11.26
N TYR A 46 0.20 -5.72 -11.37
CA TYR A 46 -0.46 -6.30 -10.21
C TYR A 46 0.53 -6.91 -9.21
N CYS A 47 1.49 -7.69 -9.70
CA CYS A 47 2.49 -8.32 -8.83
C CYS A 47 3.92 -7.94 -9.20
N ILE A 48 4.79 -7.99 -8.20
CA ILE A 48 6.23 -7.99 -8.32
C ILE A 48 6.65 -9.47 -8.22
N PRO A 49 6.81 -10.20 -9.35
CA PRO A 49 7.09 -11.62 -9.27
C PRO A 49 8.52 -11.88 -8.76
N PRO A 50 8.78 -13.04 -8.14
CA PRO A 50 10.12 -13.42 -7.74
C PRO A 50 11.08 -13.45 -8.94
N ALA A 51 12.31 -13.05 -8.70
CA ALA A 51 13.43 -13.26 -9.60
C ALA A 51 13.88 -14.71 -9.51
N LEU A 52 13.74 -15.47 -10.59
CA LEU A 52 14.09 -16.90 -10.62
C LEU A 52 15.13 -17.19 -11.70
N CYS A 53 16.04 -18.12 -11.41
CA CYS A 53 16.87 -18.74 -12.44
C CYS A 53 16.02 -19.66 -13.34
N ALA A 54 16.58 -20.07 -14.48
CA ALA A 54 15.85 -20.89 -15.45
C ALA A 54 15.37 -22.23 -14.87
N ALA A 55 16.19 -22.89 -14.05
CA ALA A 55 15.86 -24.17 -13.42
C ALA A 55 14.67 -24.03 -12.43
N CYS A 56 14.74 -23.05 -11.52
CA CYS A 56 13.64 -22.81 -10.57
C CYS A 56 12.36 -22.36 -11.25
N LEU A 57 12.44 -21.59 -12.34
CA LEU A 57 11.26 -21.22 -13.12
C LEU A 57 10.65 -22.44 -13.82
N HIS A 58 11.46 -23.34 -14.37
CA HIS A 58 10.98 -24.56 -14.99
C HIS A 58 10.29 -25.49 -13.97
N GLU A 59 10.90 -25.67 -12.81
CA GLU A 59 10.32 -26.44 -11.69
C GLU A 59 8.98 -25.87 -11.22
N LEU A 60 8.81 -24.55 -11.24
CA LEU A 60 7.55 -23.88 -10.92
C LEU A 60 6.46 -24.09 -11.99
N GLY A 61 6.80 -24.59 -13.18
CA GLY A 61 5.88 -24.71 -14.32
C GLY A 61 5.91 -23.50 -15.28
N GLY A 62 6.98 -22.72 -15.25
CA GLY A 62 7.21 -21.61 -16.16
C GLY A 62 6.43 -20.33 -15.83
N ASN A 63 6.45 -19.37 -16.76
CA ASN A 63 5.77 -18.08 -16.58
C ASN A 63 4.24 -18.21 -16.44
N ALA A 64 3.65 -19.22 -17.06
CA ALA A 64 2.20 -19.46 -16.97
C ALA A 64 1.81 -19.82 -15.54
N ALA A 65 2.55 -20.72 -14.89
CA ALA A 65 2.31 -21.08 -13.49
C ALA A 65 2.64 -19.93 -12.53
N LEU A 66 3.73 -19.20 -12.78
CA LEU A 66 4.12 -18.01 -12.00
C LEU A 66 3.02 -16.94 -11.94
N HIS A 67 2.21 -16.81 -12.99
CA HIS A 67 1.17 -15.79 -13.12
C HIS A 67 -0.25 -16.34 -13.16
N LYS A 68 -0.45 -17.62 -12.85
CA LYS A 68 -1.74 -18.33 -13.03
C LYS A 68 -2.92 -17.56 -12.44
N ASP A 69 -2.78 -17.08 -11.21
CA ASP A 69 -3.87 -16.41 -10.48
C ASP A 69 -3.78 -14.87 -10.54
N CYS A 70 -2.77 -14.32 -11.21
CA CYS A 70 -2.52 -12.88 -11.21
C CYS A 70 -3.67 -12.11 -11.86
N LYS A 71 -4.33 -12.67 -12.87
CA LYS A 71 -5.45 -12.01 -13.55
C LYS A 71 -6.67 -11.88 -12.64
N ASP A 72 -7.05 -12.97 -11.97
CA ASP A 72 -8.24 -13.01 -11.13
C ASP A 72 -8.05 -12.17 -9.87
N ARG A 73 -6.87 -12.24 -9.25
CA ARG A 73 -6.54 -11.39 -8.11
C ARG A 73 -6.40 -9.91 -8.49
N ALA A 74 -5.89 -9.61 -9.69
CA ALA A 74 -5.90 -8.24 -10.18
C ALA A 74 -7.32 -7.70 -10.35
N ALA A 75 -8.27 -8.52 -10.81
CA ALA A 75 -9.68 -8.13 -10.92
C ALA A 75 -10.33 -7.87 -9.55
N GLN A 76 -10.01 -8.69 -8.54
CA GLN A 76 -10.46 -8.47 -7.15
C GLN A 76 -9.90 -7.15 -6.59
N CYS A 77 -8.59 -6.94 -6.74
CA CYS A 77 -7.94 -5.71 -6.32
C CYS A 77 -8.47 -4.47 -7.09
N GLN A 78 -8.81 -4.63 -8.37
CA GLN A 78 -9.45 -3.56 -9.13
C GLN A 78 -10.83 -3.21 -8.58
N ALA A 79 -11.63 -4.20 -8.18
CA ALA A 79 -12.93 -3.95 -7.55
C ALA A 79 -12.80 -3.19 -6.22
N GLU A 80 -11.77 -3.50 -5.42
CA GLU A 80 -11.45 -2.74 -4.20
C GLU A 80 -11.07 -1.28 -4.51
N TYR A 81 -10.20 -1.05 -5.51
CA TYR A 81 -9.85 0.31 -5.92
C TYR A 81 -11.03 1.09 -6.48
N ASP A 82 -11.88 0.46 -7.29
CA ASP A 82 -13.06 1.10 -7.85
C ASP A 82 -14.11 1.40 -6.77
N ASP A 83 -14.19 0.59 -5.72
CA ASP A 83 -15.02 0.85 -4.54
C ASP A 83 -14.55 2.10 -3.79
N ILE A 84 -13.24 2.22 -3.55
CA ILE A 84 -12.62 3.40 -2.93
C ILE A 84 -12.89 4.65 -3.79
N GLU A 85 -12.74 4.55 -5.12
CA GLU A 85 -13.03 5.68 -6.01
C GLU A 85 -14.50 6.11 -5.94
N ARG A 86 -15.44 5.16 -5.86
CA ARG A 86 -16.87 5.47 -5.69
C ARG A 86 -17.14 6.18 -4.36
N GLN A 87 -16.48 5.75 -3.29
CA GLN A 87 -16.60 6.41 -1.98
C GLN A 87 -15.98 7.81 -1.99
N LEU A 88 -14.82 7.99 -2.64
CA LEU A 88 -14.20 9.29 -2.85
C LEU A 88 -15.10 10.23 -3.69
N ASP A 89 -15.80 9.72 -4.70
CA ASP A 89 -16.80 10.46 -5.48
C ASP A 89 -18.02 10.87 -4.63
N ALA A 90 -18.40 10.04 -3.65
CA ALA A 90 -19.43 10.36 -2.67
C ALA A 90 -18.97 11.37 -1.60
N GLY A 91 -17.72 11.84 -1.66
CA GLY A 91 -17.16 12.82 -0.73
C GLY A 91 -16.49 12.22 0.51
N GLU A 92 -16.27 10.91 0.53
CA GLU A 92 -15.64 10.23 1.65
C GLU A 92 -14.16 10.62 1.80
N SER A 93 -13.62 10.44 3.00
CA SER A 93 -12.20 10.61 3.26
C SER A 93 -11.61 9.33 3.86
N PHE A 94 -10.40 8.97 3.41
CA PHE A 94 -9.68 7.76 3.86
C PHE A 94 -8.45 8.13 4.68
N ALA A 95 -8.12 7.30 5.66
CA ALA A 95 -6.93 7.47 6.50
C ALA A 95 -5.66 7.29 5.65
N ALA A 96 -4.80 8.31 5.62
CA ALA A 96 -3.56 8.34 4.84
C ALA A 96 -2.30 8.27 5.72
N ALA A 97 -2.38 8.76 6.96
CA ALA A 97 -1.31 8.66 7.96
C ALA A 97 -1.90 8.70 9.37
N ALA A 98 -1.16 8.17 10.35
CA ALA A 98 -1.58 8.20 11.74
C ALA A 98 -0.40 8.33 12.72
N TRP A 99 -0.70 8.88 13.89
CA TRP A 99 0.22 9.14 14.99
C TRP A 99 -0.41 8.59 16.27
N GLY A 100 0.34 7.76 17.00
CA GLY A 100 -0.08 7.29 18.33
C GLY A 100 0.34 8.25 19.42
N SER A 101 0.11 7.87 20.68
CA SER A 101 0.49 8.66 21.87
C SER A 101 2.00 8.87 22.04
N TRP A 102 2.84 8.21 21.23
CA TRP A 102 4.26 8.53 21.12
C TRP A 102 4.51 9.93 20.54
N HIS A 103 3.53 10.55 19.89
CA HIS A 103 3.63 11.90 19.37
C HIS A 103 3.13 12.91 20.42
N ALA A 104 3.90 13.97 20.69
CA ALA A 104 3.64 14.92 21.79
C ALA A 104 2.24 15.56 21.78
N ASN A 105 1.64 15.69 20.59
CA ASN A 105 0.31 16.30 20.40
C ASN A 105 -0.84 15.30 20.31
N VAL A 106 -0.61 14.02 20.61
CA VAL A 106 -1.65 12.97 20.60
C VAL A 106 -1.86 12.51 22.04
N PRO A 107 -3.06 12.72 22.63
CA PRO A 107 -3.37 12.25 23.98
C PRO A 107 -3.29 10.72 24.11
N ASP A 108 -3.00 10.25 25.32
CA ASP A 108 -3.07 8.83 25.65
C ASP A 108 -4.45 8.25 25.33
N GLY A 109 -4.48 7.05 24.74
CA GLY A 109 -5.70 6.38 24.31
C GLY A 109 -6.32 6.92 23.02
N GLN A 110 -5.68 7.92 22.37
CA GLN A 110 -6.11 8.46 21.08
C GLN A 110 -5.11 8.19 19.96
N VAL A 111 -5.60 8.34 18.74
CA VAL A 111 -4.80 8.31 17.51
C VAL A 111 -5.08 9.60 16.74
N GLY A 112 -4.03 10.33 16.41
CA GLY A 112 -4.09 11.42 15.44
C GLY A 112 -4.09 10.83 14.02
N VAL A 113 -5.01 11.24 13.16
CA VAL A 113 -5.15 10.69 11.80
C VAL A 113 -5.23 11.80 10.78
N LEU A 114 -4.49 11.65 9.68
CA LEU A 114 -4.64 12.44 8.47
C LEU A 114 -5.62 11.71 7.53
N TYR A 115 -6.78 12.31 7.33
CA TYR A 115 -7.73 11.89 6.31
C TYR A 115 -7.54 12.66 5.00
N ARG A 116 -7.69 11.96 3.88
CA ARG A 116 -7.64 12.54 2.53
C ARG A 116 -8.91 12.22 1.75
N SER A 117 -9.48 13.25 1.12
CA SER A 117 -10.50 13.12 0.08
C SER A 117 -9.97 13.65 -1.25
N ARG A 118 -10.81 13.70 -2.28
CA ARG A 118 -10.46 14.34 -3.56
C ARG A 118 -10.09 15.82 -3.42
N THR A 119 -10.68 16.51 -2.46
CA THR A 119 -10.64 17.98 -2.38
C THR A 119 -9.99 18.50 -1.11
N ALA A 120 -9.80 17.67 -0.09
CA ALA A 120 -9.37 18.13 1.22
C ALA A 120 -8.46 17.15 1.93
N ARG A 121 -7.71 17.71 2.88
CA ARG A 121 -6.96 16.99 3.91
C ARG A 121 -7.50 17.43 5.27
N ARG A 122 -7.69 16.50 6.20
CA ARG A 122 -8.19 16.79 7.54
C ARG A 122 -7.37 16.04 8.57
N TYR A 123 -6.89 16.75 9.58
CA TYR A 123 -6.29 16.16 10.76
C TYR A 123 -7.36 16.05 11.85
N VAL A 124 -7.48 14.86 12.41
CA VAL A 124 -8.46 14.58 13.47
C VAL A 124 -7.85 13.70 14.56
N LEU A 125 -8.43 13.75 15.75
CA LEU A 125 -8.21 12.79 16.83
C LEU A 125 -9.42 11.87 16.93
N MET A 126 -9.17 10.59 17.20
CA MET A 126 -10.18 9.58 17.51
C MET A 126 -9.66 8.61 18.57
N SER A 127 -10.52 7.73 19.08
CA SER A 127 -10.09 6.67 19.99
C SER A 127 -9.20 5.65 19.26
N ALA A 128 -8.27 5.02 19.98
CA ALA A 128 -7.47 3.93 19.43
C ALA A 128 -8.34 2.74 18.98
N ASP A 129 -9.41 2.44 19.73
CA ASP A 129 -10.34 1.35 19.41
C ASP A 129 -11.07 1.58 18.09
N ASP A 130 -11.50 2.83 17.81
CA ASP A 130 -12.11 3.18 16.53
C ASP A 130 -11.11 3.00 15.37
N TYR A 131 -9.87 3.45 15.58
CA TYR A 131 -8.81 3.39 14.57
C TYR A 131 -8.41 1.97 14.20
N ASP A 132 -8.35 1.06 15.18
CA ASP A 132 -7.92 -0.33 15.01
C ASP A 132 -9.00 -1.24 14.40
N SER A 133 -10.17 -0.71 14.09
CA SER A 133 -11.20 -1.44 13.35
C SER A 133 -10.73 -1.85 11.93
N SER A 134 -11.18 -3.03 11.47
CA SER A 134 -10.83 -3.58 10.15
C SER A 134 -12.09 -3.80 9.31
N PRO A 135 -12.18 -3.23 8.08
CA PRO A 135 -11.20 -2.33 7.47
C PRO A 135 -11.08 -0.99 8.24
N ARG A 136 -9.96 -0.30 8.05
CA ARG A 136 -9.73 1.01 8.68
C ARG A 136 -10.92 1.95 8.37
N PRO A 137 -11.40 2.71 9.36
CA PRO A 137 -12.63 3.46 9.21
C PRO A 137 -12.44 4.63 8.25
N VAL A 138 -13.46 4.84 7.41
CA VAL A 138 -13.62 6.09 6.68
C VAL A 138 -14.06 7.20 7.63
N LEU A 139 -13.80 8.47 7.29
CA LEU A 139 -14.02 9.59 8.22
C LEU A 139 -15.48 9.70 8.67
N SER A 140 -16.45 9.41 7.80
CA SER A 140 -17.88 9.48 8.15
C SER A 140 -18.35 8.39 9.13
N ALA A 141 -17.56 7.34 9.32
CA ALA A 141 -17.94 6.18 10.14
C ALA A 141 -17.52 6.28 11.61
N VAL A 142 -16.74 7.31 11.99
CA VAL A 142 -16.15 7.42 13.33
C VAL A 142 -16.37 8.80 13.95
N ALA A 143 -16.50 8.81 15.27
CA ALA A 143 -16.52 10.06 16.03
C ALA A 143 -15.10 10.64 16.08
N THR A 144 -14.96 11.91 15.73
CA THR A 144 -13.65 12.57 15.67
C THR A 144 -13.69 13.99 16.23
N THR A 145 -12.53 14.45 16.69
CA THR A 145 -12.32 15.84 17.10
C THR A 145 -11.29 16.48 16.18
N PRO A 146 -11.45 17.73 15.71
CA PRO A 146 -10.41 18.41 14.93
C PRO A 146 -9.06 18.44 15.66
N TRP A 147 -7.98 18.25 14.92
CA TRP A 147 -6.61 18.27 15.43
C TRP A 147 -5.73 19.12 14.54
N CYS A 148 -4.73 19.80 15.11
CA CYS A 148 -3.83 20.66 14.35
C CYS A 148 -2.76 19.88 13.56
N GLY A 149 -2.67 18.56 13.76
CA GLY A 149 -1.68 17.71 13.12
C GLY A 149 -0.36 17.62 13.90
N PRO A 150 0.60 16.86 13.35
CA PRO A 150 1.89 16.63 14.02
C PRO A 150 2.72 17.91 14.17
N ASP A 151 2.65 18.81 13.18
CA ASP A 151 3.54 19.97 13.06
C ASP A 151 3.07 21.19 13.87
N ALA A 152 2.00 21.06 14.66
CA ALA A 152 1.37 22.18 15.38
C ALA A 152 2.27 22.88 16.42
N ASN A 153 3.41 22.27 16.77
CA ASN A 153 4.42 22.83 17.67
C ASN A 153 5.76 23.15 17.00
N GLU A 154 5.89 23.00 15.68
CA GLU A 154 7.11 23.44 15.01
C GLU A 154 7.07 24.96 14.85
N PRO A 155 8.06 25.70 15.40
CA PRO A 155 8.19 27.11 15.05
C PRO A 155 8.38 27.23 13.54
N PRO A 156 7.82 28.28 12.90
CA PRO A 156 8.08 28.51 11.48
C PRO A 156 9.60 28.63 11.28
N PHE A 157 10.16 27.76 10.46
CA PHE A 157 11.55 27.87 10.00
C PHE A 157 11.75 29.16 9.19
#